data_AF-A0A3D9CWW8-F1
#
_entry.id   AF-A0A3D9CWW8-F1
#
_cell.length_a   1.000
_cell.length_b   1.000
_cell.length_c   1.000
_cell.angle_alpha   90.00
_cell.angle_beta   90.00
_cell.angle_gamma   90.00
#
_symmetry.space_group_name_H-M   'P 1'
#
loop_
_entity.id
_entity.type
_entity.pdbx_description
1 polymer ?
#
loop_
_entity_poly.entity_id
_entity_poly.type
_entity_poly.pdbx_seq_one_letter_code
_entity_poly.pdbx_strand_id
1 'polypeptide(L)'
;MDRPKLDIEKIKRELPTANDYLAEKYGKHGTPEREAFSAKAIAYYYGELIKETRKEQKLTQQELAEKIGKERAYIAKIEQGKTDLQISNFVQIINALGLSLKVG
;
A
#
# COMPACT_ATOMS: atom_id res chain seq x y z
N MET A 1 23.97 -29.94 13.85
CA MET A 1 24.61 -29.37 12.64
C MET A 1 24.61 -27.87 12.78
N ASP A 2 25.78 -27.24 12.70
CA ASP A 2 25.86 -25.78 12.69
C ASP A 2 25.25 -25.22 11.41
N ARG A 3 24.46 -24.15 11.55
CA ARG A 3 23.93 -23.45 10.38
C ARG A 3 25.09 -22.78 9.65
N PRO A 4 25.20 -22.93 8.32
CA PRO A 4 26.19 -22.20 7.54
C PRO A 4 25.99 -20.70 7.74
N LYS A 5 27.09 -19.98 8.01
CA LYS A 5 27.08 -18.53 8.15
C LYS A 5 27.00 -17.89 6.77
N LEU A 6 26.08 -16.95 6.60
CA LEU A 6 25.95 -16.18 5.37
C LEU A 6 27.08 -15.16 5.26
N ASP A 7 27.73 -15.10 4.10
CA ASP A 7 28.67 -14.04 3.74
C ASP A 7 27.89 -12.86 3.14
N ILE A 8 27.60 -11.87 3.98
CA ILE A 8 26.78 -10.71 3.62
C ILE A 8 27.48 -9.83 2.57
N GLU A 9 28.81 -9.72 2.62
CA GLU A 9 29.57 -8.87 1.70
C GLU A 9 29.63 -9.49 0.30
N LYS A 10 29.79 -10.81 0.22
CA LYS A 10 29.67 -11.54 -1.05
C LYS A 10 28.28 -11.38 -1.67
N ILE A 11 27.23 -11.51 -0.87
CA ILE A 11 25.83 -11.37 -1.30
C ILE A 11 25.55 -9.98 -1.89
N LYS A 12 25.98 -8.91 -1.21
CA LYS A 12 25.80 -7.53 -1.69
C LYS A 12 26.49 -7.27 -3.03
N ARG A 13 27.63 -7.92 -3.29
CA ARG A 13 28.41 -7.75 -4.52
C ARG A 13 27.84 -8.54 -5.69
N GLU A 14 27.31 -9.73 -5.42
CA GLU A 14 26.98 -10.70 -6.47
C GLU A 14 25.49 -10.76 -6.81
N LEU A 15 24.60 -10.27 -5.93
CA LEU A 15 23.16 -10.31 -6.15
C LEU A 15 22.58 -8.90 -6.33
N PRO A 16 21.71 -8.70 -7.34
CA PRO A 16 21.01 -7.44 -7.51
C PRO A 16 20.09 -7.18 -6.33
N THR A 17 19.98 -5.91 -5.94
CA THR A 17 19.03 -5.48 -4.92
C THR A 17 17.61 -5.46 -5.48
N ALA A 18 16.63 -5.40 -4.59
CA ALA A 18 15.25 -5.16 -5.00
C ALA A 18 15.12 -3.86 -5.82
N ASN A 19 15.90 -2.83 -5.50
CA ASN A 19 15.89 -1.58 -6.26
C ASN A 19 16.48 -1.74 -7.66
N ASP A 20 17.51 -2.58 -7.84
CA ASP A 20 18.08 -2.84 -9.16
C ASP A 20 17.07 -3.55 -10.05
N TYR A 21 16.42 -4.59 -9.53
CA TYR A 21 15.36 -5.30 -10.26
C TYR A 21 14.19 -4.38 -10.63
N LEU A 22 13.80 -3.52 -9.68
CA LEU A 22 12.74 -2.55 -9.90
C LEU A 22 13.13 -1.47 -10.91
N ALA A 23 14.39 -1.04 -10.92
CA ALA A 23 14.92 -0.06 -11.87
C ALA A 23 14.98 -0.64 -13.29
N GLU A 24 15.37 -1.90 -13.42
CA GLU A 24 15.35 -2.64 -14.68
C GLU A 24 13.93 -2.78 -15.23
N LYS A 25 12.96 -3.14 -14.37
CA LYS A 25 11.60 -3.46 -14.81
C LYS A 25 10.69 -2.24 -14.98
N TYR A 26 10.86 -1.21 -14.16
CA TYR A 26 9.94 -0.06 -14.08
C TYR A 26 10.64 1.29 -14.19
N GLY A 27 11.92 1.32 -14.52
CA GLY A 27 12.69 2.56 -14.62
C GLY A 27 13.27 3.03 -13.28
N LYS A 28 14.28 3.89 -13.38
CA LYS A 28 14.95 4.49 -12.21
C LYS A 28 14.03 5.48 -11.49
N HIS A 29 14.36 5.82 -10.25
CA HIS A 29 13.66 6.88 -9.54
C HIS A 29 13.67 8.19 -10.34
N GLY A 30 12.52 8.88 -10.37
CA GLY A 30 12.30 10.11 -11.14
C GLY A 30 11.89 9.90 -12.60
N THR A 31 11.79 8.65 -13.09
CA THR A 31 11.17 8.40 -14.41
C THR A 31 9.65 8.28 -14.29
N PRO A 32 8.88 8.66 -15.33
CA PRO A 32 7.42 8.56 -15.31
C PRO A 32 6.91 7.13 -15.03
N GLU A 33 7.59 6.11 -15.56
CA GLU A 33 7.23 4.70 -15.36
C GLU A 33 7.39 4.30 -13.89
N ARG A 34 8.48 4.76 -13.25
CA ARG A 34 8.78 4.46 -11.86
C ARG A 34 7.82 5.18 -10.93
N GLU A 35 7.50 6.43 -11.22
CA GLU A 35 6.51 7.21 -10.48
C GLU A 35 5.11 6.58 -10.58
N ALA A 36 4.70 6.15 -11.77
CA ALA A 36 3.43 5.46 -11.96
C ALA A 36 3.38 4.11 -11.22
N PHE A 37 4.49 3.36 -11.21
CA PHE A 37 4.62 2.14 -10.41
C PHE A 37 4.51 2.45 -8.90
N SER A 38 5.24 3.44 -8.42
CA SER A 38 5.24 3.86 -7.02
C SER A 38 3.86 4.33 -6.58
N ALA A 39 3.15 5.12 -7.38
CA ALA A 39 1.79 5.55 -7.09
C ALA A 39 0.82 4.36 -6.95
N LYS A 40 0.91 3.37 -7.84
CA LYS A 40 0.11 2.13 -7.75
C LYS A 40 0.47 1.31 -6.50
N ALA A 41 1.74 1.20 -6.17
CA ALA A 41 2.19 0.49 -4.98
C ALA A 41 1.67 1.16 -3.69
N ILE A 42 1.68 2.49 -3.63
CA ILE A 42 1.13 3.26 -2.52
C ILE A 42 -0.39 3.06 -2.41
N ALA A 43 -1.12 3.12 -3.53
CA ALA A 43 -2.57 2.89 -3.54
C ALA A 43 -2.93 1.48 -3.06
N TYR A 44 -2.17 0.46 -3.48
CA TYR A 44 -2.33 -0.91 -3.01
C TYR A 44 -2.06 -1.03 -1.50
N TYR A 45 -0.96 -0.45 -1.02
CA TYR A 45 -0.58 -0.48 0.39
C TYR A 45 -1.68 0.08 1.30
N TYR A 46 -2.18 1.28 0.98
CA TYR A 46 -3.26 1.89 1.78
C TYR A 46 -4.60 1.16 1.62
N GLY A 47 -4.90 0.61 0.45
CA GLY A 47 -6.09 -0.22 0.23
C GLY A 47 -6.10 -1.46 1.12
N GLU A 48 -4.96 -2.16 1.22
CA GLU A 48 -4.83 -3.32 2.12
C GLU A 48 -4.86 -2.89 3.59
N LEU A 49 -4.21 -1.79 3.99
CA LEU A 49 -4.28 -1.29 5.36
C LEU A 49 -5.72 -0.99 5.81
N ILE A 50 -6.50 -0.29 4.97
CA ILE A 50 -7.92 0.00 5.23
C ILE A 50 -8.71 -1.31 5.40
N LYS A 51 -8.48 -2.28 4.52
CA LYS A 51 -9.16 -3.58 4.53
C LYS A 51 -8.81 -4.40 5.77
N GLU A 52 -7.55 -4.41 6.18
CA GLU A 52 -7.08 -5.09 7.39
C GLU A 52 -7.73 -4.48 8.63
N THR A 53 -7.60 -3.16 8.81
CA THR A 53 -8.21 -2.45 9.95
C THR A 53 -9.73 -2.63 10.00
N ARG A 54 -10.41 -2.57 8.84
CA ARG A 54 -11.85 -2.83 8.76
C ARG A 54 -12.20 -4.24 9.27
N LYS A 55 -11.42 -5.25 8.85
CA LYS A 55 -11.63 -6.65 9.27
C LYS A 55 -11.33 -6.87 10.74
N GLU A 56 -10.31 -6.22 11.29
CA GLU A 56 -10.01 -6.25 12.74
C GLU A 56 -11.19 -5.71 13.56
N GLN A 57 -11.87 -4.68 13.05
CA GLN A 57 -13.08 -4.12 13.63
C GLN A 57 -14.35 -4.91 13.30
N LYS A 58 -14.24 -6.03 12.58
CA LYS A 58 -15.36 -6.90 12.17
C LYS A 58 -16.43 -6.19 11.33
N LEU A 59 -16.05 -5.14 10.60
CA LEU A 59 -16.95 -4.40 9.72
C LEU A 59 -16.98 -5.02 8.33
N THR A 60 -18.14 -5.04 7.70
CA THR A 60 -18.31 -5.29 6.26
C THR A 60 -17.94 -4.04 5.46
N GLN A 61 -17.71 -4.20 4.14
CA GLN A 61 -17.49 -3.06 3.24
C GLN A 61 -18.68 -2.10 3.22
N GLN A 62 -19.91 -2.63 3.39
CA GLN A 62 -21.14 -1.84 3.42
C GLN A 62 -21.20 -0.96 4.67
N GLU A 63 -20.93 -1.53 5.85
CA GLU A 63 -20.94 -0.78 7.13
C GLU A 63 -19.87 0.31 7.17
N LEU A 64 -18.68 0.07 6.60
CA LEU A 64 -17.67 1.12 6.46
C LEU A 64 -18.14 2.22 5.49
N ALA A 65 -18.79 1.85 4.38
CA ALA A 65 -19.31 2.81 3.42
C ALA A 65 -20.40 3.70 4.03
N GLU A 66 -21.29 3.12 4.83
CA GLU A 66 -22.35 3.83 5.57
C GLU A 66 -21.77 4.85 6.56
N LYS A 67 -20.70 4.51 7.29
CA LYS A 67 -20.01 5.42 8.22
C LYS A 67 -19.49 6.70 7.55
N ILE A 68 -19.16 6.65 6.26
CA ILE A 68 -18.61 7.79 5.50
C ILE A 68 -19.58 8.33 4.43
N GLY A 69 -20.82 7.83 4.39
CA GLY A 69 -21.81 8.27 3.40
C GLY A 69 -21.43 7.95 1.95
N LYS A 70 -20.87 6.77 1.69
CA LYS A 70 -20.48 6.30 0.34
C LYS A 70 -21.14 4.96 0.02
N GLU A 71 -21.03 4.55 -1.25
CA GLU A 71 -21.51 3.23 -1.69
C GLU A 71 -20.50 2.12 -1.37
N ARG A 72 -20.96 0.88 -1.16
CA ARG A 72 -20.10 -0.31 -0.99
C ARG A 72 -19.03 -0.44 -2.07
N ALA A 73 -19.42 -0.17 -3.32
CA ALA A 73 -18.56 -0.29 -4.48
C ALA A 73 -17.35 0.66 -4.40
N TYR A 74 -17.52 1.81 -3.74
CA TYR A 74 -16.43 2.75 -3.48
C TYR A 74 -15.37 2.13 -2.56
N ILE A 75 -15.78 1.57 -1.43
CA ILE A 75 -14.88 0.84 -0.51
C ILE A 75 -14.20 -0.33 -1.23
N ALA A 76 -14.96 -1.11 -2.01
CA ALA A 76 -14.39 -2.23 -2.76
C ALA A 76 -13.31 -1.81 -3.77
N LYS A 77 -13.45 -0.68 -4.44
CA LYS A 77 -12.43 -0.15 -5.37
C LYS A 77 -11.17 0.30 -4.64
N ILE A 78 -11.32 0.93 -3.47
CA ILE A 78 -10.20 1.35 -2.62
C ILE A 78 -9.42 0.15 -2.13
N GLU A 79 -10.11 -0.84 -1.56
CA GLU A 79 -9.47 -2.07 -1.04
C GLU A 79 -8.82 -2.94 -2.13
N GLN A 80 -9.11 -2.68 -3.41
CA GLN A 80 -8.44 -3.33 -4.53
C GLN A 80 -7.29 -2.50 -5.11
N GLY A 81 -7.04 -1.28 -4.60
CA GLY A 81 -6.04 -0.36 -5.15
C GLY A 81 -6.38 0.13 -6.56
N LYS A 82 -7.66 0.09 -6.97
CA LYS A 82 -8.13 0.38 -8.34
C LYS A 82 -8.67 1.79 -8.54
N THR A 83 -8.56 2.65 -7.53
CA THR A 83 -9.01 4.04 -7.64
C THR A 83 -7.91 4.98 -7.20
N ASP A 84 -7.80 6.10 -7.91
CA ASP A 84 -7.14 7.27 -7.36
C ASP A 84 -8.02 7.81 -6.23
N LEU A 85 -7.44 8.00 -5.05
CA LEU A 85 -8.15 8.34 -3.82
C LEU A 85 -7.77 9.76 -3.42
N GLN A 86 -8.74 10.67 -3.49
CA GLN A 86 -8.53 12.02 -2.97
C GLN A 86 -8.22 11.98 -1.48
N ILE A 87 -7.26 12.81 -1.05
CA ILE A 87 -6.81 12.88 0.35
C ILE A 87 -7.98 13.13 1.31
N SER A 88 -8.95 13.97 0.95
CA SER A 88 -10.14 14.22 1.77
C SER A 88 -10.94 12.94 2.06
N ASN A 89 -11.18 12.11 1.04
CA ASN A 89 -11.87 10.83 1.21
C ASN A 89 -11.01 9.82 2.00
N PHE A 90 -9.69 9.82 1.77
CA PHE A 90 -8.77 8.98 2.57
C PHE A 90 -8.85 9.32 4.06
N VAL A 91 -8.79 10.62 4.39
CA VAL A 91 -8.92 11.12 5.77
C VAL A 91 -10.27 10.73 6.38
N GLN A 92 -11.37 10.81 5.63
CA GLN A 92 -12.68 10.35 6.11
C GLN A 92 -12.68 8.86 6.46
N ILE A 93 -12.09 8.01 5.61
CA ILE A 93 -12.03 6.56 5.83
C ILE A 93 -11.20 6.22 7.07
N ILE A 94 -9.99 6.75 7.17
CA ILE A 94 -9.10 6.43 8.31
C ILE A 94 -9.70 6.94 9.63
N ASN A 95 -10.36 8.11 9.63
CA ASN A 95 -11.05 8.62 10.82
C ASN A 95 -12.25 7.74 11.20
N ALA A 96 -13.02 7.25 10.21
CA ALA A 96 -14.13 6.32 10.46
C ALA A 96 -13.66 4.97 11.02
N LEU A 97 -12.41 4.61 10.77
CA LEU A 97 -11.71 3.47 11.35
C LEU A 97 -10.97 3.81 12.66
N GLY A 98 -11.09 5.03 13.19
CA GLY A 98 -10.42 5.44 14.43
C GLY A 98 -8.91 5.59 14.32
N LEU A 99 -8.37 5.68 13.09
CA LEU A 99 -6.98 5.96 12.82
C LEU A 99 -6.76 7.48 12.66
N SER A 100 -5.51 7.92 12.72
CA SER A 100 -5.13 9.31 12.44
C SER A 100 -3.96 9.37 11.49
N LEU A 101 -3.98 10.35 10.59
CA LEU A 101 -2.85 10.64 9.71
C LEU A 101 -1.89 11.59 10.43
N LYS A 102 -0.65 11.16 10.63
CA LYS A 102 0.43 12.03 11.08
C LYS A 102 1.26 12.47 9.89
N VAL A 103 1.27 13.77 9.61
CA VAL A 103 2.20 14.37 8.66
C VAL A 103 3.37 14.89 9.47
N GLY A 104 4.57 14.41 9.17
CA GLY A 104 5.81 14.76 9.86
C GLY A 104 6.79 15.43 8.90
#